data_AF-G9C9E8-F1
#
_entry.id   AF-G9C9E8-F1
#
_cell.length_a   1.000
_cell.length_b   1.000
_cell.length_c   1.000
_cell.angle_alpha   90.00
_cell.angle_beta   90.00
_cell.angle_gamma   90.00
#
_symmetry.space_group_name_H-M   'P 1'
#
loop_
_entity.id
_entity.type
_entity.pdbx_description
1 polymer ?
#
loop_
_entity_poly.entity_id
_entity_poly.type
_entity_poly.pdbx_seq_one_letter_code
_entity_poly.pdbx_strand_id
1 'polypeptide(L)'
;MDIKPFRDEFGRIPTQFAAQAYDVIMGMDAAVKSVNGKVADREALLAALRSAKFDSVRGPFKYNVNNYPIQNFYVRTVVKDPQNGLTNKLQSTILENHADAFVSQCSMK
;
A
#
# COMPACT_ATOMS: atom_id res chain seq x y z
N MET A 1 -5.17 11.69 -1.24
CA MET A 1 -3.72 11.64 -1.45
C MET A 1 -3.27 12.99 -2.00
N ASP A 2 -2.44 13.72 -1.26
CA ASP A 2 -1.81 14.92 -1.79
C ASP A 2 -0.62 14.51 -2.66
N ILE A 3 -0.74 14.66 -3.98
CA ILE A 3 0.31 14.27 -4.94
C ILE A 3 1.32 15.40 -5.20
N LYS A 4 1.13 16.59 -4.62
CA LYS A 4 2.01 17.74 -4.86
C LYS A 4 3.48 17.42 -4.57
N PRO A 5 3.86 16.85 -3.40
CA PRO A 5 5.27 16.57 -3.12
C PRO A 5 5.91 15.64 -4.17
N PHE A 6 5.18 14.63 -4.62
CA PHE A 6 5.67 13.72 -5.66
C PHE A 6 5.83 14.42 -7.01
N ARG A 7 4.87 15.27 -7.39
CA ARG A 7 4.92 16.00 -8.65
C ARG A 7 6.02 17.04 -8.67
N ASP A 8 6.23 17.74 -7.56
CA ASP A 8 7.26 18.77 -7.45
C ASP A 8 8.66 18.17 -7.52
N GLU A 9 8.87 16.97 -6.95
CA GLU A 9 10.15 16.25 -7.01
C GLU A 9 10.40 15.58 -8.37
N PHE A 10 9.38 14.92 -8.94
CA PHE A 10 9.56 14.02 -10.09
C PHE A 10 8.99 14.55 -11.41
N GLY A 11 8.37 15.72 -11.43
CA GLY A 11 7.79 16.34 -12.64
C GLY A 11 6.63 15.56 -13.26
N ARG A 12 6.05 14.59 -12.56
CA ARG A 12 4.94 13.74 -13.04
C ARG A 12 4.01 13.32 -11.90
N ILE A 13 2.82 12.85 -12.23
CA ILE A 13 1.93 12.24 -11.24
C ILE A 13 2.42 10.84 -10.84
N PRO A 14 2.15 10.38 -9.59
CA PRO A 14 2.50 9.03 -9.18
C PRO A 14 1.66 7.99 -9.93
N THR A 15 2.30 6.87 -10.26
CA THR A 15 1.61 5.69 -10.78
C THR A 15 1.11 4.83 -9.62
N GLN A 16 0.28 3.84 -9.92
CA GLN A 16 -0.09 2.84 -8.91
C GLN A 16 1.16 2.12 -8.33
N PHE A 17 2.18 1.88 -9.16
CA PHE A 17 3.44 1.27 -8.69
C PHE A 17 4.18 2.17 -7.69
N ALA A 18 4.17 3.49 -7.88
CA ALA A 18 4.77 4.42 -6.92
C ALA A 18 4.04 4.36 -5.56
N ALA A 19 2.71 4.27 -5.58
CA ALA A 19 1.92 4.11 -4.36
C ALA A 19 2.20 2.76 -3.65
N GLN A 20 2.38 1.68 -4.41
CA GLN A 20 2.76 0.38 -3.85
C GLN A 20 4.16 0.40 -3.24
N ALA A 21 5.14 1.03 -3.91
CA ALA A 21 6.49 1.18 -3.38
C ALA A 21 6.50 2.03 -2.09
N TYR A 22 5.71 3.10 -2.05
CA TYR A 22 5.53 3.92 -0.85
C TYR A 22 5.04 3.08 0.32
N ASP A 23 4.00 2.26 0.12
CA ASP A 23 3.47 1.39 1.16
C ASP A 23 4.48 0.35 1.66
N VAL A 24 5.32 -0.20 0.78
CA VAL A 24 6.41 -1.11 1.18
C VAL A 24 7.36 -0.41 2.14
N ILE A 25 7.81 0.80 1.81
CA ILE A 25 8.73 1.57 2.66
C ILE A 25 8.06 1.96 3.98
N MET A 26 6.79 2.36 3.97
CA MET A 26 6.04 2.68 5.19
C MET A 26 5.86 1.45 6.10
N GLY A 27 5.62 0.27 5.52
CA GLY A 27 5.58 -0.99 6.25
C GLY A 27 6.94 -1.35 6.87
N MET A 28 8.02 -1.16 6.13
CA MET A 28 9.38 -1.37 6.64
C MET A 28 9.72 -0.39 7.76
N ASP A 29 9.40 0.89 7.60
CA ASP A 29 9.60 1.94 8.62
C ASP A 29 8.84 1.60 9.92
N ALA A 30 7.56 1.23 9.80
CA ALA A 30 6.75 0.81 10.95
C ALA A 30 7.35 -0.40 11.66
N ALA A 31 7.83 -1.39 10.91
CA ALA A 31 8.45 -2.58 11.48
C ALA A 31 9.77 -2.24 12.21
N VAL A 32 10.66 -1.48 11.58
CA VAL A 32 11.94 -1.04 12.17
C VAL A 32 11.71 -0.25 13.45
N LYS A 33 10.73 0.66 13.46
CA LYS A 33 10.33 1.42 14.65
C LYS A 33 9.82 0.51 15.76
N SER A 34 8.98 -0.49 15.44
CA SER A 34 8.42 -1.40 16.45
C SER A 34 9.48 -2.26 17.15
N VAL A 35 10.59 -2.59 16.47
CA VAL A 35 11.73 -3.30 17.06
C VAL A 35 12.80 -2.35 17.62
N ASN A 36 12.51 -1.06 17.76
CA ASN A 36 13.44 -0.04 18.23
C ASN A 36 14.79 -0.06 17.48
N GLY A 37 14.76 -0.29 16.16
CA GLY A 37 15.95 -0.37 15.32
C GLY A 37 16.78 -1.66 15.44
N LYS A 38 16.37 -2.63 16.27
CA LYS A 38 17.08 -3.91 16.45
C LYS A 38 16.86 -4.90 15.28
N VAL A 39 17.18 -4.48 14.07
CA VAL A 39 16.93 -5.23 12.82
C VAL A 39 17.74 -6.51 12.68
N ALA A 40 18.79 -6.69 13.49
CA ALA A 40 19.56 -7.93 13.55
C ALA A 40 18.77 -9.09 14.17
N ASP A 41 17.76 -8.80 15.00
CA ASP A 41 16.80 -9.81 15.47
C ASP A 41 15.80 -10.10 14.34
N ARG A 42 16.17 -11.08 13.51
CA ARG A 42 15.39 -11.46 12.32
C ARG A 42 13.98 -11.91 12.68
N GLU A 43 13.80 -12.67 13.75
CA GLU A 43 12.49 -13.19 14.11
C GLU A 43 11.58 -12.08 14.64
N ALA A 44 12.10 -11.19 15.48
CA ALA A 44 11.37 -10.00 15.92
C ALA A 44 11.01 -9.09 14.73
N LEU A 45 11.94 -8.88 13.79
CA LEU A 45 11.70 -8.05 12.61
C LEU A 45 10.64 -8.66 11.68
N LEU A 46 10.63 -9.97 11.47
CA LEU A 46 9.60 -10.64 10.68
C LEU A 46 8.23 -10.56 11.33
N ALA A 47 8.15 -10.73 12.65
CA ALA A 47 6.89 -10.56 13.40
C ALA A 47 6.38 -9.12 13.31
N ALA A 48 7.29 -8.14 13.38
CA ALA A 48 7.00 -6.72 13.17
C ALA A 48 6.47 -6.43 11.76
N LEU A 49 7.10 -6.98 10.71
CA LEU A 49 6.66 -6.80 9.33
C LEU A 49 5.25 -7.37 9.09
N ARG A 50 4.94 -8.55 9.63
CA ARG A 50 3.61 -9.18 9.53
C ARG A 50 2.51 -8.34 10.19
N SER A 51 2.86 -7.60 11.24
CA SER A 51 1.92 -6.82 12.05
C SER A 51 2.01 -5.31 11.81
N ALA A 52 2.82 -4.89 10.83
CA ALA A 52 3.10 -3.50 10.53
C ALA A 52 1.82 -2.72 10.22
N LYS A 53 1.65 -1.57 10.89
CA LYS A 53 0.54 -0.65 10.69
C LYS A 53 1.08 0.67 10.17
N PHE A 54 0.53 1.12 9.05
CA PHE A 54 0.88 2.39 8.43
C PHE A 54 -0.31 2.90 7.62
N ASP A 55 -0.36 4.21 7.43
CA ASP A 55 -1.41 4.85 6.64
C ASP A 55 -1.05 4.79 5.16
N SER A 56 -1.67 3.86 4.44
CA SER A 56 -1.50 3.76 2.98
C SER A 56 -2.18 4.94 2.28
N VAL A 57 -1.49 5.48 1.27
CA VAL A 57 -2.06 6.51 0.38
C VAL A 57 -3.15 5.97 -0.55
N ARG A 58 -3.34 4.65 -0.57
CA ARG A 58 -4.34 3.93 -1.38
C ARG A 58 -5.66 3.67 -0.64
N GLY A 59 -5.76 4.05 0.64
CA GLY A 59 -6.92 3.79 1.50
C GLY A 59 -6.61 2.74 2.59
N PRO A 60 -7.64 2.15 3.21
CA PRO A 60 -7.45 1.12 4.23
C PRO A 60 -6.58 -0.03 3.72
N PHE A 61 -5.54 -0.35 4.50
CA PHE A 61 -4.56 -1.39 4.16
C PHE A 61 -4.18 -2.15 5.44
N LYS A 62 -4.12 -3.47 5.33
CA LYS A 62 -3.44 -4.33 6.31
C LYS A 62 -2.94 -5.60 5.61
N TYR A 63 -1.94 -6.24 6.18
CA TYR A 63 -1.54 -7.57 5.72
C TYR A 63 -2.52 -8.63 6.22
N ASN A 64 -2.81 -9.60 5.34
CA ASN A 64 -3.50 -10.84 5.64
C ASN A 64 -2.51 -11.86 6.26
N VAL A 65 -3.01 -13.00 6.72
CA VAL A 65 -2.21 -14.07 7.36
C VAL A 65 -1.14 -14.66 6.42
N ASN A 66 -1.36 -14.61 5.11
CA ASN A 66 -0.41 -15.02 4.07
C ASN A 66 0.47 -13.87 3.55
N ASN A 67 0.50 -12.73 4.24
CA ASN A 67 1.17 -11.48 3.86
C ASN A 67 0.65 -10.80 2.58
N TYR A 68 -0.49 -11.22 2.04
CA TYR A 68 -1.15 -10.47 0.97
C TYR A 68 -1.89 -9.25 1.53
N PRO A 69 -2.01 -8.16 0.77
CA PRO A 69 -2.84 -7.03 1.16
C PRO A 69 -4.32 -7.37 1.28
N ILE A 70 -4.93 -6.94 2.38
CA ILE A 70 -6.35 -6.69 2.49
C ILE A 70 -6.55 -5.20 2.18
N GLN A 71 -7.26 -4.90 1.11
CA GLN A 71 -7.39 -3.54 0.59
C GLN A 71 -8.70 -3.35 -0.18
N ASN A 72 -9.07 -2.09 -0.42
CA ASN A 72 -10.19 -1.76 -1.27
C ASN A 72 -9.84 -1.95 -2.76
N PHE A 73 -10.81 -2.36 -3.57
CA PHE A 73 -10.74 -2.33 -5.02
C PHE A 73 -11.70 -1.30 -5.58
N TYR A 74 -11.23 -0.59 -6.59
CA TYR A 74 -11.87 0.62 -7.10
C TYR A 74 -12.11 0.53 -8.59
N VAL A 75 -13.28 0.99 -9.04
CA VAL A 75 -13.52 1.28 -10.45
C VAL A 75 -12.97 2.66 -10.76
N ARG A 76 -12.23 2.76 -11.87
CA ARG A 76 -11.64 3.99 -12.36
C ARG A 76 -11.95 4.17 -13.83
N THR A 77 -12.09 5.42 -14.25
CA THR A 77 -12.22 5.78 -15.66
C THR A 77 -11.04 6.63 -16.06
N VAL A 78 -10.46 6.35 -17.24
CA VAL A 78 -9.44 7.22 -17.81
C VAL A 78 -10.10 8.48 -18.34
N VAL A 79 -9.64 9.63 -17.85
CA VAL A 79 -10.13 10.96 -18.24
C VAL A 79 -8.97 11.84 -18.67
N LYS A 80 -9.25 12.86 -19.47
CA LYS A 80 -8.30 13.93 -19.77
C LYS A 80 -8.43 15.02 -18.72
N ASP A 81 -7.41 15.18 -17.90
CA ASP A 81 -7.29 16.21 -16.88
C ASP A 81 -6.51 17.42 -17.44
N PRO A 82 -7.00 18.67 -17.27
CA PRO A 82 -6.33 19.86 -17.81
C PRO A 82 -4.91 20.08 -17.27
N GLN A 83 -4.60 19.62 -16.06
CA GLN A 83 -3.32 19.84 -15.40
C GLN A 83 -2.37 18.64 -15.56
N ASN A 84 -2.91 17.43 -15.66
CA ASN A 84 -2.15 16.18 -15.53
C ASN A 84 -2.24 15.27 -16.77
N GLY A 85 -2.91 15.69 -17.84
CA GLY A 85 -3.06 14.86 -19.05
C GLY A 85 -4.02 13.68 -18.82
N LEU A 86 -3.75 12.52 -19.43
CA LEU A 86 -4.57 11.34 -19.20
C LEU A 86 -4.35 10.78 -17.79
N THR A 87 -5.42 10.66 -17.00
CA THR A 87 -5.35 10.19 -15.61
C THR A 87 -6.55 9.31 -15.25
N ASN A 88 -6.44 8.59 -14.13
CA ASN A 88 -7.53 7.79 -13.59
C ASN A 88 -8.38 8.63 -12.63
N LYS A 89 -9.67 8.80 -12.95
CA LYS A 89 -10.66 9.32 -12.02
C LYS A 89 -11.32 8.16 -11.26
N LEU A 90 -11.32 8.23 -9.94
CA LEU A 90 -12.03 7.30 -9.07
C LEU A 90 -13.55 7.45 -9.30
N GLN A 91 -14.25 6.33 -9.53
CA GLN A 91 -15.70 6.31 -9.66
C GLN A 91 -16.39 5.80 -8.40
N SER A 92 -15.98 4.61 -7.94
CA SER A 92 -16.56 3.98 -6.76
C SER A 92 -15.61 2.91 -6.20
N THR A 93 -15.86 2.53 -4.94
CA THR A 93 -15.32 1.32 -4.34
C THR A 93 -16.25 0.15 -4.69
N ILE A 94 -15.69 -0.93 -5.24
CA ILE A 94 -16.46 -2.13 -5.62
C ILE A 94 -16.25 -3.30 -4.67
N LEU A 95 -15.11 -3.34 -3.98
CA LEU A 95 -14.83 -4.29 -2.91
C LEU A 95 -14.15 -3.53 -1.78
N GLU A 96 -14.68 -3.65 -0.58
CA GLU A 96 -14.09 -3.05 0.62
C GLU A 96 -13.32 -4.11 1.41
N ASN A 97 -12.13 -3.75 1.89
CA ASN A 97 -11.27 -4.63 2.70
C ASN A 97 -11.18 -6.06 2.13
N HIS A 98 -10.98 -6.16 0.82
CA HIS A 98 -11.00 -7.44 0.12
C HIS A 98 -9.72 -8.22 0.40
N ALA A 99 -9.89 -9.43 0.94
CA ALA A 99 -8.82 -10.40 1.08
C ALA A 99 -8.51 -11.08 -0.26
N ASP A 100 -7.30 -11.58 -0.42
CA ASP A 100 -6.93 -12.35 -1.60
C ASP A 100 -7.69 -13.68 -1.66
N ALA A 101 -7.98 -14.14 -2.89
CA ALA A 101 -8.77 -15.35 -3.13
C ALA A 101 -8.08 -16.65 -2.69
N PHE A 102 -6.78 -16.63 -2.40
CA PHE A 102 -5.96 -17.82 -2.16
C PHE A 102 -5.51 -17.95 -0.70
N VAL A 103 -5.96 -17.08 0.21
CA VAL A 103 -5.59 -17.11 1.63
C VAL A 103 -5.83 -18.48 2.26
N SER A 104 -6.94 -19.14 1.93
CA SER A 104 -7.28 -20.47 2.46
C SER A 104 -6.39 -21.60 1.94
N GLN A 105 -5.67 -21.37 0.84
CA GLN A 105 -4.75 -22.33 0.22
C GLN A 105 -3.31 -22.13 0.71
N CYS A 106 -3.04 -21.04 1.43
CA CYS A 106 -1.73 -20.80 1.99
C CYS A 106 -1.55 -21.61 3.29
N SER A 107 -0.45 -22.37 3.37
CA SER A 107 -0.08 -23.10 4.59
C SER A 107 0.51 -22.19 5.68
N MET A 108 0.84 -20.95 5.34
CA MET A 108 1.26 -19.91 6.28
C MET A 108 0.05 -19.50 7.12
N LYS A 109 0.18 -19.62 8.44
CA LYS A 109 -0.82 -19.19 9.42
C LYS A 109 -0.19 -18.19 10.38
#